data_AF-A0A8J8F6Y0-F1
#
_entry.id   AF-A0A8J8F6Y0-F1
#
_cell.length_a   1.000
_cell.length_b   1.000
_cell.length_c   1.000
_cell.angle_alpha   90.00
_cell.angle_beta   90.00
_cell.angle_gamma   90.00
#
_symmetry.space_group_name_H-M   'P 1'
#
loop_
_entity.id
_entity.type
_entity.pdbx_description
1 polymer ?
#
loop_
_entity_poly.entity_id
_entity_poly.type
_entity_poly.pdbx_seq_one_letter_code
_entity_poly.pdbx_strand_id
1 'polypeptide(L)'
;MRGDKTVFFEPEIRVKMLAELVYPVIFRSAWQTEDKIRALFRHKLRVDKSITELKDATATEREDLCATLNALYAYYIALLGVSSADVENCESAVKEEFKRIEIEVKAAIPSYKSEFAEEVSTSVKWMEARVGMLRAHTMKKSYTHQSFTEDELAKFVRDLDGIETKLSEEPHSQVKRDLYVEIERVRELLLSL
;
A
#
# COMPACT_ATOMS: atom_id res chain seq x y z
N MET A 1 26.35 10.76 2.51
CA MET A 1 25.27 10.34 1.57
C MET A 1 24.61 9.10 2.14
N ARG A 2 23.44 9.23 2.78
CA ARG A 2 22.64 8.07 3.23
C ARG A 2 21.63 7.79 2.13
N GLY A 3 21.81 6.67 1.44
CA GLY A 3 20.83 6.18 0.48
C GLY A 3 19.54 5.85 1.21
N ASP A 4 18.43 6.37 0.69
CA ASP A 4 17.10 5.89 0.99
C ASP A 4 17.05 4.39 0.71
N LYS A 5 17.13 3.58 1.77
CA LYS A 5 16.74 2.18 1.69
C LYS A 5 15.21 2.14 1.72
N THR A 6 14.58 2.45 0.59
CA THR A 6 13.26 1.89 0.28
C THR A 6 13.40 0.38 0.42
N VAL A 7 12.82 -0.19 1.47
CA VAL A 7 12.72 -1.65 1.64
C VAL A 7 11.71 -2.14 0.60
N PHE A 8 12.12 -2.17 -0.66
CA PHE A 8 11.49 -3.05 -1.63
C PHE A 8 11.86 -4.45 -1.19
N PHE A 9 10.89 -5.20 -0.68
CA PHE A 9 11.03 -6.66 -0.63
C PHE A 9 11.47 -7.12 -2.02
N GLU A 10 12.66 -7.70 -2.12
CA GLU A 10 13.29 -8.14 -3.37
C GLU A 10 12.27 -8.92 -4.21
N PRO A 11 12.08 -8.58 -5.49
CA PRO A 11 11.05 -9.21 -6.32
C PRO A 11 11.16 -10.74 -6.38
N GLU A 12 12.37 -11.30 -6.29
CA GLU A 12 12.63 -12.74 -6.12
C GLU A 12 11.88 -13.34 -4.93
N ILE A 13 12.01 -12.71 -3.75
CA ILE A 13 11.32 -13.14 -2.52
C ILE A 13 9.82 -13.05 -2.73
N ARG A 14 9.32 -12.00 -3.40
CA ARG A 14 7.89 -11.85 -3.67
C ARG A 14 7.36 -12.95 -4.59
N VAL A 15 8.07 -13.26 -5.68
CA VAL A 15 7.69 -14.36 -6.58
C VAL A 15 7.64 -15.69 -5.81
N LYS A 16 8.63 -15.95 -4.94
CA LYS A 16 8.64 -17.13 -4.07
C LYS A 16 7.44 -17.16 -3.11
N MET A 17 7.13 -16.04 -2.44
CA MET A 17 5.96 -15.93 -1.56
C MET A 17 4.64 -16.15 -2.31
N LEU A 18 4.54 -15.66 -3.56
CA LEU A 18 3.37 -15.93 -4.39
C LEU A 18 3.20 -17.43 -4.63
N ALA A 19 4.29 -18.13 -4.96
CA ALA A 19 4.26 -19.56 -5.25
C ALA A 19 3.93 -20.42 -4.02
N GLU A 20 4.54 -20.12 -2.87
CA GLU A 20 4.50 -20.99 -1.69
C GLU A 20 3.34 -20.67 -0.74
N LEU A 21 2.85 -19.42 -0.73
CA LEU A 21 1.89 -18.96 0.28
C LEU A 21 0.66 -18.31 -0.34
N VAL A 22 0.83 -17.23 -1.12
CA VAL A 22 -0.29 -16.35 -1.49
C VAL A 22 -1.22 -17.02 -2.50
N TYR A 23 -0.71 -17.50 -3.63
CA TYR A 23 -1.55 -18.13 -4.64
C TYR A 23 -2.19 -19.44 -4.17
N PRO A 24 -1.51 -20.32 -3.41
CA PRO A 24 -2.17 -21.47 -2.79
C PRO A 24 -3.36 -21.10 -1.90
N VAL A 25 -3.24 -20.04 -1.10
CA VAL A 25 -4.30 -19.57 -0.20
C VAL A 25 -5.47 -18.99 -1.00
N ILE A 26 -5.21 -18.15 -2.00
CA ILE A 26 -6.25 -17.61 -2.88
C ILE A 26 -6.99 -18.75 -3.59
N PHE A 27 -6.26 -19.71 -4.12
CA PHE A 27 -6.83 -20.87 -4.81
C PHE A 27 -7.79 -21.67 -3.92
N ARG A 28 -7.37 -21.96 -2.68
CA ARG A 28 -8.15 -22.72 -1.69
C ARG A 28 -9.23 -21.92 -0.97
N SER A 29 -9.26 -20.59 -1.15
CA SER A 29 -10.27 -19.73 -0.51
C SER A 29 -11.70 -20.07 -0.96
N ALA A 30 -12.68 -19.65 -0.16
CA ALA A 30 -14.10 -19.73 -0.49
C ALA A 30 -14.56 -18.61 -1.45
N TRP A 31 -13.64 -17.82 -2.00
CA TRP A 31 -13.97 -16.73 -2.91
C TRP A 31 -14.59 -17.24 -4.21
N GLN A 32 -15.40 -16.39 -4.84
CA GLN A 32 -15.90 -16.66 -6.17
C GLN A 32 -14.74 -16.72 -7.16
N THR A 33 -14.93 -17.46 -8.25
CA THR A 33 -13.88 -17.67 -9.25
C THR A 33 -13.36 -16.36 -9.84
N GLU A 34 -14.27 -15.41 -10.11
CA GLU A 34 -13.90 -14.06 -10.59
C GLU A 34 -12.97 -13.35 -9.60
N ASP A 35 -13.32 -13.36 -8.30
CA ASP A 35 -12.52 -12.74 -7.25
C ASP A 35 -11.14 -13.39 -7.11
N LYS A 36 -11.04 -14.70 -7.30
CA LYS A 36 -9.76 -15.42 -7.32
C LYS A 36 -8.89 -14.95 -8.49
N ILE A 37 -9.44 -14.90 -9.70
CA ILE A 37 -8.69 -14.43 -10.90
C ILE A 37 -8.20 -12.99 -10.67
N ARG A 38 -9.10 -12.10 -10.23
CA ARG A 38 -8.76 -10.70 -9.96
C ARG A 38 -7.68 -10.59 -8.89
N ALA A 39 -7.76 -11.36 -7.81
CA ALA A 39 -6.74 -11.35 -6.76
C ALA A 39 -5.37 -11.83 -7.26
N LEU A 40 -5.32 -12.97 -7.97
CA LEU A 40 -4.09 -13.49 -8.57
C LEU A 40 -3.46 -12.44 -9.50
N PHE A 41 -4.28 -11.82 -10.35
CA PHE A 41 -3.78 -10.85 -11.31
C PHE A 41 -3.33 -9.52 -10.68
N ARG A 42 -4.01 -9.04 -9.62
CA ARG A 42 -3.54 -7.88 -8.84
C ARG A 42 -2.15 -8.12 -8.25
N HIS A 43 -1.91 -9.31 -7.71
CA HIS A 43 -0.60 -9.67 -7.17
C HIS A 43 0.46 -9.75 -8.26
N LYS A 44 0.13 -10.35 -9.42
CA LYS A 44 0.98 -10.35 -10.61
C LYS A 44 1.41 -8.94 -11.00
N LEU A 45 0.48 -8.01 -11.20
CA LEU A 45 0.80 -6.63 -11.60
C LEU A 45 1.70 -5.89 -10.60
N ARG A 46 1.49 -6.08 -9.29
CA ARG A 46 2.33 -5.44 -8.26
C ARG A 46 3.77 -5.94 -8.30
N VAL A 47 3.96 -7.24 -8.49
CA VAL A 47 5.30 -7.82 -8.57
C VAL A 47 5.97 -7.46 -9.89
N ASP A 48 5.24 -7.52 -11.01
CA ASP A 48 5.73 -7.11 -12.34
C ASP A 48 6.24 -5.66 -12.36
N LYS A 49 5.48 -4.74 -11.74
CA LYS A 49 5.92 -3.36 -11.54
C LYS A 49 7.20 -3.27 -10.71
N SER A 50 7.29 -4.04 -9.62
CA SER A 50 8.48 -4.09 -8.76
C SER A 50 9.71 -4.64 -9.49
N ILE A 51 9.52 -5.61 -10.40
CA ILE A 51 10.60 -6.16 -11.24
C ILE A 51 11.07 -5.10 -12.24
N THR A 52 10.15 -4.39 -12.86
CA THR A 52 10.47 -3.33 -13.84
C THR A 52 11.26 -2.18 -13.21
N GLU A 53 10.96 -1.86 -11.95
CA GLU A 53 11.59 -0.78 -11.18
C GLU A 53 12.93 -1.16 -10.51
N LEU A 54 13.38 -2.43 -10.63
CA LEU A 54 14.70 -2.87 -10.14
C LEU A 54 15.82 -2.15 -10.91
N LYS A 55 16.53 -1.24 -10.23
CA LYS A 55 17.63 -0.45 -10.82
C LYS A 55 18.92 -1.24 -11.00
N ASP A 56 19.17 -2.21 -10.13
CA ASP A 56 20.45 -2.92 -10.06
C ASP A 56 20.43 -4.26 -10.83
N ALA A 57 19.27 -4.67 -11.38
CA ALA A 57 19.12 -5.91 -12.13
C ALA A 57 19.43 -5.72 -13.62
N THR A 58 20.14 -6.68 -14.20
CA THR A 58 20.35 -6.79 -15.64
C THR A 58 19.03 -6.94 -16.39
N ALA A 59 19.04 -6.70 -17.70
CA ALA A 59 17.86 -6.93 -18.54
C ALA A 59 17.41 -8.40 -18.48
N THR A 60 18.38 -9.32 -18.55
CA THR A 60 18.14 -10.77 -18.50
C THR A 60 17.53 -11.23 -17.18
N GLU A 61 18.05 -10.76 -16.03
CA GLU A 61 17.47 -11.10 -14.72
C GLU A 61 16.01 -10.63 -14.59
N ARG A 62 15.69 -9.44 -15.11
CA ARG A 62 14.31 -8.94 -15.13
C ARG A 62 13.42 -9.79 -16.03
N GLU A 63 13.89 -10.15 -17.21
CA GLU A 63 13.17 -11.04 -18.14
C GLU A 63 12.89 -12.41 -17.52
N ASP A 64 13.88 -13.03 -16.87
CA ASP A 64 13.74 -14.33 -16.21
C ASP A 64 12.74 -14.28 -15.05
N LEU A 65 12.77 -13.21 -14.25
CA LEU A 65 11.82 -13.00 -13.17
C LEU A 65 10.40 -12.78 -13.67
N CYS A 66 10.21 -11.96 -14.71
CA CYS A 66 8.91 -11.75 -15.34
C CYS A 66 8.39 -13.05 -15.96
N ALA A 67 9.25 -13.83 -16.61
CA ALA A 67 8.89 -15.14 -17.17
C ALA A 67 8.42 -16.10 -16.08
N THR A 68 9.15 -16.17 -14.96
CA THR A 68 8.79 -17.00 -13.80
C THR A 68 7.45 -16.58 -13.20
N LEU A 69 7.23 -15.26 -13.03
CA LEU A 69 5.98 -14.72 -12.52
C LEU A 69 4.79 -15.02 -13.46
N ASN A 70 4.99 -14.90 -14.77
CA ASN A 70 3.97 -15.20 -15.77
C ASN A 70 3.60 -16.69 -15.78
N ALA A 71 4.60 -17.57 -15.73
CA ALA A 71 4.39 -19.02 -15.65
C ALA A 71 3.61 -19.40 -14.39
N LEU A 72 3.96 -18.81 -13.25
CA LEU A 72 3.27 -19.04 -11.98
C LEU A 72 1.79 -18.64 -12.06
N TYR A 73 1.49 -17.44 -12.59
CA TYR A 73 0.11 -16.99 -12.77
C TYR A 73 -0.66 -17.92 -13.73
N ALA A 74 -0.08 -18.26 -14.88
CA ALA A 74 -0.72 -19.14 -15.85
C ALA A 74 -1.05 -20.52 -15.27
N TYR A 75 -0.16 -21.07 -14.44
CA TYR A 75 -0.39 -22.33 -13.74
C TYR A 75 -1.65 -22.27 -12.85
N TYR A 76 -1.80 -21.24 -12.02
CA TYR A 76 -2.96 -21.11 -11.13
C TYR A 76 -4.26 -20.79 -11.88
N ILE A 77 -4.21 -20.03 -12.97
CA ILE A 77 -5.37 -19.81 -13.84
C ILE A 77 -5.82 -21.12 -14.47
N ALA A 78 -4.89 -21.94 -14.97
CA ALA A 78 -5.21 -23.25 -15.53
C ALA A 78 -5.89 -24.17 -14.50
N LEU A 79 -5.44 -24.14 -13.23
CA LEU A 79 -6.07 -24.91 -12.15
C LEU A 79 -7.50 -24.48 -11.83
N LEU A 80 -7.89 -23.24 -12.12
CA LEU A 80 -9.27 -22.77 -11.92
C LEU A 80 -10.24 -23.28 -13.00
N GLY A 81 -9.73 -23.79 -14.13
CA GLY A 81 -10.56 -24.38 -15.19
C GLY A 81 -11.53 -23.40 -15.87
N VAL A 82 -11.17 -22.13 -15.94
CA VAL A 82 -12.01 -21.04 -16.46
C VAL A 82 -11.79 -20.76 -17.94
N SER A 83 -12.78 -20.12 -18.58
CA SER A 83 -12.64 -19.72 -19.98
C SER A 83 -11.61 -18.59 -20.13
N SER A 84 -10.94 -18.52 -21.29
CA SER A 84 -10.01 -17.43 -21.59
C SER A 84 -10.70 -16.07 -21.60
N ALA A 85 -11.95 -16.01 -22.04
CA ALA A 85 -12.75 -14.78 -22.06
C ALA A 85 -12.98 -14.24 -20.64
N ASP A 86 -13.29 -15.11 -19.66
CA ASP A 86 -13.49 -14.69 -18.27
C ASP A 86 -12.20 -14.15 -17.66
N VAL A 87 -11.06 -14.79 -17.96
CA VAL A 87 -9.74 -14.33 -17.54
C VAL A 87 -9.45 -12.96 -18.14
N GLU A 88 -9.60 -12.79 -19.44
CA GLU A 88 -9.35 -11.52 -20.13
C GLU A 88 -10.23 -10.37 -19.60
N ASN A 89 -11.49 -10.66 -19.30
CA ASN A 89 -12.41 -9.69 -18.70
C ASN A 89 -11.95 -9.26 -17.29
N CYS A 90 -11.60 -10.23 -16.44
CA CYS A 90 -11.08 -9.97 -15.10
C CYS A 90 -9.77 -9.18 -15.14
N GLU A 91 -8.83 -9.58 -16.00
CA GLU A 91 -7.56 -8.90 -16.17
C GLU A 91 -7.74 -7.46 -16.64
N SER A 92 -8.64 -7.24 -17.61
CA SER A 92 -8.94 -5.90 -18.12
C SER A 92 -9.54 -5.02 -17.02
N ALA A 93 -10.50 -5.53 -16.25
CA ALA A 93 -11.08 -4.80 -15.12
C ALA A 93 -10.02 -4.39 -14.10
N VAL A 94 -9.09 -5.29 -13.75
CA VAL A 94 -8.01 -5.00 -12.80
C VAL A 94 -6.98 -4.03 -13.38
N LYS A 95 -6.64 -4.09 -14.67
CA LYS A 95 -5.77 -3.08 -15.32
C LYS A 95 -6.40 -1.70 -15.22
N GLU A 96 -7.70 -1.58 -15.47
CA GLU A 96 -8.41 -0.29 -15.34
C GLU A 96 -8.52 0.19 -13.89
N GLU A 97 -8.68 -0.71 -12.90
CA GLU A 97 -8.52 -0.36 -11.49
C GLU A 97 -7.14 0.23 -11.20
N PHE A 98 -6.06 -0.43 -11.66
CA PHE A 98 -4.69 0.06 -11.44
C PHE A 98 -4.46 1.42 -12.11
N LYS A 99 -4.93 1.61 -13.34
CA LYS A 99 -4.84 2.91 -14.04
C LYS A 99 -5.59 3.99 -13.27
N ARG A 100 -6.82 3.71 -12.81
CA ARG A 100 -7.60 4.67 -12.01
C ARG A 100 -6.88 5.03 -10.72
N ILE A 101 -6.37 4.04 -9.99
CA ILE A 101 -5.57 4.27 -8.78
C ILE A 101 -4.32 5.07 -9.10
N GLU A 102 -3.61 4.81 -10.20
CA GLU A 102 -2.44 5.60 -10.58
C GLU A 102 -2.80 7.04 -10.97
N ILE A 103 -3.94 7.26 -11.63
CA ILE A 103 -4.44 8.60 -11.95
C ILE A 103 -4.85 9.32 -10.67
N GLU A 104 -5.59 8.68 -9.78
CA GLU A 104 -6.00 9.22 -8.49
C GLU A 104 -4.79 9.52 -7.61
N VAL A 105 -3.80 8.63 -7.55
CA VAL A 105 -2.53 8.87 -6.84
C VAL A 105 -1.74 9.98 -7.51
N LYS A 106 -1.69 10.09 -8.83
CA LYS A 106 -1.02 11.22 -9.53
C LYS A 106 -1.81 12.54 -9.43
N ALA A 107 -3.11 12.48 -9.17
CA ALA A 107 -3.97 13.64 -8.94
C ALA A 107 -3.99 14.07 -7.46
N ALA A 108 -3.86 13.10 -6.55
CA ALA A 108 -3.83 13.28 -5.09
C ALA A 108 -2.41 13.47 -4.54
N ILE A 109 -1.36 13.07 -5.29
CA ILE A 109 -0.03 13.65 -5.19
C ILE A 109 -0.12 14.95 -5.98
N PRO A 110 -0.22 16.12 -5.33
CA PRO A 110 -0.03 17.34 -6.09
C PRO A 110 1.39 17.25 -6.63
N SER A 111 1.55 17.47 -7.93
CA SER A 111 2.78 18.02 -8.44
C SER A 111 3.01 19.32 -7.65
N TYR A 112 3.70 19.24 -6.51
CA TYR A 112 4.17 20.40 -5.76
C TYR A 112 5.37 21.01 -6.53
N LYS A 113 5.11 21.44 -7.76
CA LYS A 113 5.39 22.81 -8.16
C LYS A 113 4.08 23.59 -8.04
N SER A 114 3.55 23.64 -6.82
CA SER A 114 2.66 24.73 -6.46
C SER A 114 3.58 25.92 -6.20
N GLU A 115 3.54 26.89 -7.09
CA GLU A 115 4.10 28.23 -6.86
C GLU A 115 3.36 28.96 -5.70
N PHE A 116 2.48 28.27 -4.97
CA PHE A 116 1.74 28.73 -3.80
C PHE A 116 1.64 27.65 -2.70
N ALA A 117 2.66 26.82 -2.51
CA ALA A 117 2.75 26.00 -1.30
C ALA A 117 2.94 26.95 -0.11
N GLU A 118 1.95 27.05 0.77
CA GLU A 118 2.08 27.70 2.06
C GLU A 118 3.34 27.12 2.72
N GLU A 119 4.35 27.96 2.99
CA GLU A 119 5.66 27.50 3.43
C GLU A 119 5.54 26.98 4.86
N VAL A 120 5.20 25.69 5.00
CA VAL A 120 4.93 25.08 6.30
C VAL A 120 6.23 24.81 7.05
N SER A 121 6.23 25.05 8.36
CA SER A 121 7.37 24.80 9.23
C SER A 121 7.82 23.33 9.17
N THR A 122 9.12 23.10 9.38
CA THR A 122 9.69 21.74 9.49
C THR A 122 9.01 20.93 10.60
N SER A 123 8.52 21.60 11.64
CA SER A 123 7.76 21.02 12.74
C SER A 123 6.45 20.40 12.25
N VAL A 124 5.65 21.13 11.45
CA VAL A 124 4.40 20.60 10.89
C VAL A 124 4.64 19.43 9.94
N LYS A 125 5.68 19.47 9.12
CA LYS A 125 6.06 18.34 8.25
C LYS A 125 6.39 17.08 9.04
N TRP A 126 7.06 17.24 10.19
CA TRP A 126 7.34 16.11 11.08
C TRP A 126 6.07 15.56 11.74
N MET A 127 5.16 16.45 12.16
CA MET A 127 3.86 16.07 12.72
C MET A 127 3.02 15.30 11.70
N GLU A 128 2.97 15.75 10.45
CA GLU A 128 2.30 15.06 9.35
C GLU A 128 2.83 13.65 9.13
N ALA A 129 4.16 13.51 9.01
CA ALA A 129 4.79 12.21 8.89
C ALA A 129 4.48 11.31 10.09
N ARG A 130 4.44 11.87 11.31
CA ARG A 130 4.15 11.12 12.54
C ARG A 130 2.70 10.63 12.57
N VAL A 131 1.72 11.47 12.23
CA VAL A 131 0.31 11.07 12.11
C VAL A 131 0.14 10.00 11.04
N GLY A 132 0.81 10.14 9.90
CA GLY A 132 0.80 9.14 8.83
C GLY A 132 1.30 7.76 9.28
N MET A 133 2.39 7.71 10.06
CA MET A 133 2.89 6.46 10.64
C MET A 133 1.90 5.83 11.63
N LEU A 134 1.28 6.65 12.49
CA LEU A 134 0.27 6.21 13.44
C LEU A 134 -0.92 5.60 12.70
N ARG A 135 -1.47 6.29 11.69
CA ARG A 135 -2.54 5.77 10.85
C ARG A 135 -2.20 4.42 10.20
N ALA A 136 -1.01 4.31 9.61
CA ALA A 136 -0.56 3.06 8.98
C ALA A 136 -0.47 1.90 9.98
N HIS A 137 0.00 2.17 11.20
CA HIS A 137 0.09 1.15 12.24
C HIS A 137 -1.30 0.70 12.71
N THR A 138 -2.24 1.64 12.92
CA THR A 138 -3.63 1.34 13.28
C THR A 138 -4.32 0.51 12.19
N MET A 139 -4.16 0.90 10.91
CA MET A 139 -4.71 0.13 9.79
C MET A 139 -4.12 -1.28 9.73
N LYS A 140 -2.80 -1.43 9.93
CA LYS A 140 -2.17 -2.76 9.94
C LYS A 140 -2.79 -3.67 11.00
N LYS A 141 -2.95 -3.19 12.23
CA LYS A 141 -3.55 -3.95 13.35
C LYS A 141 -4.99 -4.36 13.04
N SER A 142 -5.78 -3.46 12.45
CA SER A 142 -7.13 -3.72 11.94
C SER A 142 -7.18 -4.88 10.95
N TYR A 143 -6.34 -4.83 9.91
CA TYR A 143 -6.30 -5.89 8.89
C TYR A 143 -5.80 -7.23 9.41
N THR A 144 -4.92 -7.23 10.42
CA THR A 144 -4.40 -8.47 11.01
C THR A 144 -5.24 -8.99 12.17
N HIS A 145 -6.38 -8.35 12.49
CA HIS A 145 -7.23 -8.67 13.64
C HIS A 145 -6.45 -8.76 14.96
N GLN A 146 -5.45 -7.89 15.14
CA GLN A 146 -4.65 -7.81 16.34
C GLN A 146 -5.10 -6.63 17.16
N SER A 147 -5.41 -6.86 18.44
CA SER A 147 -5.71 -5.78 19.38
C SER A 147 -4.43 -5.01 19.76
N PHE A 148 -4.64 -3.78 20.23
CA PHE A 148 -3.61 -3.05 20.96
C PHE A 148 -3.52 -3.59 22.39
N THR A 149 -2.31 -3.68 22.92
CA THR A 149 -2.16 -3.80 24.38
C THR A 149 -2.49 -2.45 25.04
N GLU A 150 -2.84 -2.46 26.32
CA GLU A 150 -3.12 -1.22 27.07
C GLU A 150 -1.94 -0.24 27.00
N ASP A 151 -0.70 -0.73 27.12
CA ASP A 151 0.51 0.08 27.01
C ASP A 151 0.72 0.68 25.62
N GLU A 152 0.45 -0.10 24.56
CA GLU A 152 0.55 0.37 23.18
C GLU A 152 -0.49 1.46 22.90
N LEU A 153 -1.74 1.24 23.33
CA LEU A 153 -2.83 2.19 23.18
C LEU A 153 -2.55 3.49 23.95
N ALA A 154 -2.12 3.39 25.21
CA ALA A 154 -1.78 4.55 26.02
C ALA A 154 -0.62 5.36 25.42
N LYS A 155 0.38 4.69 24.82
CA LYS A 155 1.45 5.37 24.09
C LYS A 155 0.91 6.08 22.84
N PHE A 156 0.00 5.44 22.12
CA PHE A 156 -0.62 6.00 20.92
C PHE A 156 -1.41 7.28 21.22
N VAL A 157 -2.23 7.25 22.26
CA VAL A 157 -3.02 8.40 22.70
C VAL A 157 -2.09 9.55 23.11
N ARG A 158 -1.07 9.28 23.94
CA ARG A 158 -0.06 10.29 24.32
C ARG A 158 0.66 10.89 23.12
N ASP A 159 0.98 10.08 22.11
CA ASP A 159 1.63 10.57 20.89
C ASP A 159 0.70 11.49 20.10
N LEU A 160 -0.60 11.16 19.97
CA LEU A 160 -1.59 12.02 19.30
C LEU A 160 -1.80 13.32 20.06
N ASP A 161 -1.99 13.26 21.38
CA ASP A 161 -2.17 14.45 22.23
C ASP A 161 -0.95 15.37 22.19
N GLY A 162 0.26 14.78 22.17
CA GLY A 162 1.51 15.52 22.04
C GLY A 162 1.66 16.19 20.67
N ILE A 163 1.13 15.59 19.60
CA ILE A 163 1.08 16.20 18.28
C ILE A 163 0.06 17.34 18.24
N GLU A 164 -1.15 17.14 18.77
CA GLU A 164 -2.18 18.19 18.81
C GLU A 164 -1.75 19.42 19.60
N THR A 165 -1.06 19.19 20.72
CA THR A 165 -0.52 20.27 21.56
C THR A 165 0.47 21.10 20.76
N LYS A 166 1.45 20.46 20.11
CA LYS A 166 2.44 21.16 19.26
C LYS A 166 1.80 21.82 18.05
N LEU A 167 0.81 21.17 17.45
CA LEU A 167 0.08 21.70 16.31
C LEU A 167 -0.72 22.95 16.69
N SER A 168 -1.18 23.04 17.95
CA SER A 168 -1.90 24.22 18.46
C SER A 168 -1.03 25.48 18.47
N GLU A 169 0.28 25.32 18.68
CA GLU A 169 1.28 26.39 18.70
C GLU A 169 1.65 26.90 17.29
N GLU A 170 1.34 26.12 16.24
CA GLU A 170 1.64 26.49 14.86
C GLU A 170 0.64 27.53 14.33
N PRO A 171 1.05 28.40 13.39
CA PRO A 171 0.16 29.35 12.73
C PRO A 171 -1.05 28.67 12.07
N HIS A 172 -2.15 29.42 11.95
CA HIS A 172 -3.34 28.95 11.24
C HIS A 172 -2.99 28.75 9.76
N SER A 173 -3.18 27.52 9.28
CA SER A 173 -2.92 27.11 7.90
C SER A 173 -3.94 26.06 7.48
N GLN A 174 -4.05 25.80 6.18
CA GLN A 174 -4.87 24.67 5.70
C GLN A 174 -4.30 23.33 6.22
N VAL A 175 -2.97 23.20 6.20
CA VAL A 175 -2.27 21.99 6.66
C VAL A 175 -2.54 21.69 8.14
N LYS A 176 -2.56 22.72 8.99
CA LYS A 176 -2.95 22.57 10.41
C LYS A 176 -4.35 22.00 10.56
N ARG A 177 -5.32 22.49 9.77
CA ARG A 177 -6.70 21.99 9.80
C ARG A 177 -6.80 20.55 9.33
N ASP A 178 -6.12 20.23 8.23
CA ASP A 178 -6.11 18.87 7.66
C ASP A 178 -5.48 17.86 8.65
N LEU A 179 -4.45 18.26 9.37
CA LEU A 179 -3.82 17.40 10.40
C LEU A 179 -4.73 17.14 11.59
N TYR A 180 -5.52 18.11 12.06
CA TYR A 180 -6.53 17.85 13.09
C TYR A 180 -7.58 16.83 12.61
N VAL A 181 -8.02 16.94 11.36
CA VAL A 181 -8.95 15.96 10.78
C VAL A 181 -8.34 14.56 10.73
N GLU A 182 -7.07 14.44 10.34
CA GLU A 182 -6.38 13.14 10.31
C GLU A 182 -6.15 12.56 11.71
N ILE A 183 -5.84 13.39 12.71
CA ILE A 183 -5.72 12.94 14.11
C ILE A 183 -7.04 12.36 14.61
N GLU A 184 -8.16 13.05 14.37
CA GLU A 184 -9.49 12.56 14.72
C GLU A 184 -9.83 11.24 14.02
N ARG A 185 -9.52 11.11 12.72
CA ARG A 185 -9.71 9.85 12.00
C ARG A 185 -8.90 8.70 12.61
N VAL A 186 -7.68 8.96 13.07
CA VAL A 186 -6.87 7.95 13.75
C VAL A 186 -7.50 7.56 15.09
N ARG A 187 -8.06 8.51 15.85
CA ARG A 187 -8.79 8.24 17.10
C ARG A 187 -10.04 7.40 16.85
N GLU A 188 -10.85 7.74 15.85
CA GLU A 188 -12.02 6.96 15.45
C GLU A 188 -11.66 5.52 15.07
N LEU A 189 -10.56 5.36 14.31
CA LEU A 189 -10.04 4.04 13.95
C LEU A 189 -9.57 3.24 15.18
N LEU A 190 -8.99 3.89 16.18
CA LEU A 190 -8.60 3.22 17.43
C LEU A 190 -9.81 2.77 18.27
N LEU A 191 -10.92 3.51 18.24
CA LEU A 191 -12.16 3.16 18.94
C LEU A 191 -12.92 2.00 18.28
N SER A 192 -12.65 1.74 17.00
CA SER A 192 -13.29 0.67 16.22
C SER A 192 -12.51 -0.64 16.21
N LEU A 193 -11.39 -0.71 16.93
CA LEU A 193 -10.49 -1.87 17.07
C LEU A 193 -10.60 -2.50 18.45
#